data_AF-A0A354CZV2-F1
#
_entry.id   AF-A0A354CZV2-F1
#
_cell.length_a   1.000
_cell.length_b   1.000
_cell.length_c   1.000
_cell.angle_alpha   90.00
_cell.angle_beta   90.00
_cell.angle_gamma   90.00
#
_symmetry.space_group_name_H-M   'P 1'
#
loop_
_entity.id
_entity.type
_entity.pdbx_description
1 polymer ?
#
loop_
_entity_poly.entity_id
_entity_poly.type
_entity_poly.pdbx_seq_one_letter_code
_entity_poly.pdbx_strand_id
1 'polypeptide(L)'
;MLTLLAISGAGVSVFLQMQERSLRLDREKELRLVKAENTQLQEQVDDVTKVKEQLETDLTKAKSDLEENLLQLAKTQKENEELEKAVDQRQDEVNRLSKDLEQIRSERTQLTQRIAQVTEQSKKLQTELDQIETAKTELETKVLELSQGQPTVELEKVFVTDAGASPTAIGAGPEGQVVVVNREYDFVVMNLGKSHGLTLGQEFQIVRDNQILGRVKVEKIYDELSAAAILPPSNKASIREGDFVRAAL
;
A
#
# COMPACT_ATOMS: atom_id res chain seq x y z
N MET A 1 -134.83 -1.01 -33.70
CA MET A 1 -133.82 -2.04 -34.06
C MET A 1 -132.43 -1.46 -34.32
N LEU A 2 -132.27 -0.29 -34.95
CA LEU A 2 -130.95 0.32 -35.21
C LEU A 2 -130.18 0.84 -33.97
N THR A 3 -130.85 1.21 -32.88
CA THR A 3 -130.21 1.77 -31.67
C THR A 3 -129.51 0.72 -30.78
N LEU A 4 -130.05 -0.50 -30.71
CA LEU A 4 -129.45 -1.62 -29.96
C LEU A 4 -128.13 -2.11 -30.58
N LEU A 5 -128.03 -2.07 -31.91
CA LEU A 5 -126.83 -2.47 -32.65
C LEU A 5 -125.71 -1.43 -32.47
N ALA A 6 -126.05 -0.13 -32.44
CA ALA A 6 -125.09 0.96 -32.18
C ALA A 6 -124.53 0.94 -30.75
N ILE A 7 -125.35 0.62 -29.73
CA ILE A 7 -124.90 0.49 -28.33
C ILE A 7 -123.96 -0.71 -28.18
N SER A 8 -124.22 -1.82 -28.88
CA SER A 8 -123.33 -2.99 -28.87
C SER A 8 -121.98 -2.71 -29.55
N GLY A 9 -121.97 -1.97 -30.67
CA GLY A 9 -120.75 -1.56 -31.36
C GLY A 9 -119.90 -0.58 -30.52
N ALA A 10 -120.54 0.35 -29.80
CA ALA A 10 -119.87 1.25 -28.88
C ALA A 10 -119.20 0.48 -27.72
N GLY A 11 -119.87 -0.52 -27.14
CA GLY A 11 -119.30 -1.36 -26.08
C GLY A 11 -118.06 -2.15 -26.52
N VAL A 12 -118.09 -2.74 -27.72
CA VAL A 12 -116.93 -3.46 -28.29
C VAL A 12 -115.79 -2.49 -28.60
N SER A 13 -116.08 -1.28 -29.13
CA SER A 13 -115.04 -0.27 -29.38
C SER A 13 -114.39 0.24 -28.10
N VAL A 14 -115.16 0.42 -27.02
CA VAL A 14 -114.64 0.85 -25.71
C VAL A 14 -113.83 -0.27 -25.07
N PHE A 15 -114.26 -1.53 -25.18
CA PHE A 15 -113.51 -2.68 -24.70
C PHE A 15 -112.18 -2.86 -25.45
N LEU A 16 -112.18 -2.78 -26.79
CA LEU A 16 -110.96 -2.81 -27.60
C LEU A 16 -110.03 -1.64 -27.26
N GLN A 17 -110.57 -0.43 -27.09
CA GLN A 17 -109.79 0.73 -26.69
C GLN A 17 -109.23 0.60 -25.26
N MET A 18 -109.95 -0.04 -24.35
CA MET A 18 -109.50 -0.34 -23.00
C MET A 18 -108.40 -1.41 -22.99
N GLN A 19 -108.53 -2.46 -23.81
CA GLN A 19 -107.52 -3.50 -24.00
C GLN A 19 -106.24 -2.95 -24.66
N GLU A 20 -106.37 -2.03 -25.62
CA GLU A 20 -105.23 -1.32 -26.18
C GLU A 20 -104.53 -0.45 -25.14
N ARG A 21 -105.28 0.25 -24.28
CA ARG A 21 -104.71 1.07 -23.21
C ARG A 21 -103.96 0.21 -22.19
N SER A 22 -104.50 -0.95 -21.79
CA SER A 22 -103.79 -1.85 -20.87
C SER A 22 -102.51 -2.40 -21.49
N LEU A 23 -102.56 -2.83 -22.76
CA LEU A 23 -101.38 -3.31 -23.48
C LEU A 23 -100.31 -2.21 -23.65
N ARG A 24 -100.72 -0.96 -23.92
CA ARG A 24 -99.82 0.18 -23.99
C ARG A 24 -99.20 0.50 -22.63
N LEU A 25 -99.98 0.43 -21.55
CA LEU A 25 -99.49 0.60 -20.18
C LEU A 25 -98.45 -0.45 -19.82
N ASP A 26 -98.66 -1.72 -20.17
CA ASP A 26 -97.72 -2.79 -19.86
C ASP A 26 -96.43 -2.66 -20.70
N ARG A 27 -96.53 -2.35 -22.00
CA ARG A 27 -95.36 -2.00 -22.82
C ARG A 27 -94.61 -0.78 -22.30
N GLU A 28 -95.32 0.23 -21.78
CA GLU A 28 -94.68 1.41 -21.18
C GLU A 28 -93.93 1.04 -19.89
N LYS A 29 -94.49 0.16 -19.06
CA LYS A 29 -93.80 -0.37 -17.87
C LYS A 29 -92.56 -1.17 -18.26
N GLU A 30 -92.65 -2.07 -19.24
CA GLU A 30 -91.51 -2.82 -19.75
C GLU A 30 -90.43 -1.89 -20.30
N LEU A 31 -90.80 -0.91 -21.12
CA LEU A 31 -89.86 0.10 -21.62
C LEU A 31 -89.19 0.90 -20.50
N ARG A 32 -89.93 1.22 -19.42
CA ARG A 32 -89.35 1.89 -18.24
C ARG A 32 -88.38 0.97 -17.50
N LEU A 33 -88.72 -0.29 -17.30
CA LEU A 33 -87.85 -1.28 -16.64
C LEU A 33 -86.58 -1.51 -17.45
N VAL A 34 -86.69 -1.76 -18.75
CA VAL A 34 -85.55 -1.95 -19.66
C VAL A 34 -84.68 -0.70 -19.72
N LYS A 35 -85.26 0.51 -19.68
CA LYS A 35 -84.48 1.75 -19.59
C LYS A 35 -83.73 1.86 -18.26
N ALA A 36 -84.38 1.56 -17.14
CA ALA A 36 -83.76 1.58 -15.83
C ALA A 36 -82.61 0.56 -15.72
N GLU A 37 -82.82 -0.64 -16.25
CA GLU A 37 -81.79 -1.68 -16.32
C GLU A 37 -80.62 -1.25 -17.22
N ASN A 38 -80.89 -0.66 -18.39
CA ASN A 38 -79.83 -0.11 -19.24
C ASN A 38 -79.04 1.01 -18.55
N THR A 39 -79.70 1.90 -17.81
CA THR A 39 -78.98 2.94 -17.05
C THR A 39 -78.11 2.34 -15.96
N GLN A 40 -78.59 1.31 -15.27
CA GLN A 40 -77.82 0.61 -14.24
C GLN A 40 -76.64 -0.15 -14.83
N LEU A 41 -76.84 -0.84 -15.96
CA LEU A 41 -75.76 -1.53 -16.68
C LEU A 41 -74.70 -0.54 -17.18
N GLN A 42 -75.13 0.63 -17.66
CA GLN A 42 -74.20 1.68 -18.07
C GLN A 42 -73.35 2.17 -16.90
N GLU A 43 -73.95 2.40 -15.73
CA GLU A 43 -73.23 2.79 -14.51
C GLU A 43 -72.22 1.70 -14.09
N GLN A 44 -72.63 0.42 -14.13
CA GLN A 44 -71.73 -0.69 -13.84
C GLN A 44 -70.56 -0.78 -14.83
N VAL A 45 -70.81 -0.56 -16.12
CA VAL A 45 -69.74 -0.54 -17.14
C VAL A 45 -68.77 0.61 -16.88
N ASP A 46 -69.27 1.79 -16.53
CA ASP A 46 -68.44 2.95 -16.22
C ASP A 46 -67.57 2.70 -14.97
N ASP A 47 -68.15 2.11 -13.92
CA ASP A 47 -67.43 1.76 -12.69
C ASP A 47 -66.37 0.67 -12.93
N VAL A 48 -66.72 -0.39 -13.66
CA VAL A 48 -65.76 -1.44 -14.04
C VAL A 48 -64.63 -0.86 -14.88
N THR A 49 -64.93 0.09 -15.77
CA THR A 49 -63.92 0.76 -16.59
C THR A 49 -62.96 1.58 -15.71
N LYS A 50 -63.46 2.37 -14.76
CA LYS A 50 -62.63 3.12 -13.81
C LYS A 50 -61.75 2.20 -12.97
N VAL A 51 -62.32 1.10 -12.45
CA VAL A 51 -61.56 0.12 -11.66
C VAL A 51 -60.47 -0.54 -12.51
N LYS A 52 -60.77 -0.86 -13.78
CA LYS A 52 -59.78 -1.42 -14.71
C LYS A 52 -58.63 -0.44 -14.96
N GLU A 53 -58.92 0.82 -15.24
CA GLU A 53 -57.89 1.85 -15.45
C GLU A 53 -57.01 2.05 -14.21
N GLN A 54 -57.62 2.02 -13.02
CA GLN A 54 -56.90 2.10 -11.76
C GLN A 54 -55.99 0.88 -11.57
N LEU A 55 -56.50 -0.34 -11.82
CA LEU A 55 -55.70 -1.57 -11.72
C LEU A 55 -54.56 -1.60 -12.74
N GLU A 56 -54.76 -1.11 -13.96
CA GLU A 56 -53.69 -0.98 -14.96
C GLU A 56 -52.60 0.00 -14.50
N THR A 57 -53.01 1.12 -13.89
CA THR A 57 -52.09 2.10 -13.30
C THR A 57 -51.32 1.52 -12.12
N ASP A 58 -51.98 0.79 -11.23
CA ASP A 58 -51.33 0.18 -10.07
C ASP A 58 -50.41 -0.97 -10.49
N LEU A 59 -50.79 -1.75 -11.52
CA LEU A 59 -49.95 -2.80 -12.09
C LEU A 59 -48.69 -2.23 -12.73
N THR A 60 -48.78 -1.10 -13.43
CA THR A 60 -47.61 -0.46 -14.05
C THR A 60 -46.66 0.11 -12.98
N LYS A 61 -47.20 0.74 -11.93
CA LYS A 61 -46.41 1.18 -10.77
C LYS A 61 -45.72 0.02 -10.06
N ALA A 62 -46.47 -1.04 -9.72
CA ALA A 62 -45.92 -2.20 -9.05
C ALA A 62 -44.81 -2.89 -9.87
N LYS A 63 -44.92 -2.90 -11.20
CA LYS A 63 -43.86 -3.39 -12.09
C LYS A 63 -42.61 -2.50 -12.04
N SER A 64 -42.79 -1.18 -12.09
CA SER A 64 -41.69 -0.21 -11.97
C SER A 64 -40.98 -0.35 -10.62
N ASP A 65 -41.73 -0.41 -9.53
CA ASP A 65 -41.18 -0.56 -8.18
C ASP A 65 -40.46 -1.90 -8.01
N LEU A 66 -40.97 -2.97 -8.62
CA LEU A 66 -40.30 -4.27 -8.61
C LEU A 66 -38.96 -4.21 -9.35
N GLU A 67 -38.92 -3.58 -10.51
CA GLU A 67 -37.70 -3.42 -11.31
C GLU A 67 -36.65 -2.58 -10.56
N GLU A 68 -37.07 -1.48 -9.93
CA GLU A 68 -36.19 -0.67 -9.08
C GLU A 68 -35.66 -1.45 -7.88
N ASN A 69 -36.52 -2.19 -7.17
CA ASN A 69 -36.12 -3.01 -6.03
C ASN A 69 -35.14 -4.12 -6.44
N LEU A 70 -35.31 -4.73 -7.61
CA LEU A 70 -34.37 -5.73 -8.12
C LEU A 70 -33.00 -5.12 -8.43
N LEU A 71 -32.96 -3.91 -9.00
CA LEU A 71 -31.71 -3.18 -9.22
C LEU A 71 -31.01 -2.82 -7.91
N GLN A 72 -31.76 -2.34 -6.92
CA GLN A 72 -31.22 -2.03 -5.59
C GLN A 72 -30.72 -3.28 -4.87
N LEU A 73 -31.44 -4.40 -4.98
CA LEU A 73 -31.01 -5.69 -4.41
C LEU A 73 -29.71 -6.17 -5.03
N ALA A 74 -29.59 -6.12 -6.37
CA ALA A 74 -28.37 -6.51 -7.08
C ALA A 74 -27.18 -5.62 -6.70
N LYS A 75 -27.41 -4.30 -6.59
CA LYS A 75 -26.39 -3.36 -6.13
C LYS A 75 -25.93 -3.68 -4.70
N THR A 76 -26.88 -3.89 -3.79
CA THR A 76 -26.60 -4.20 -2.38
C THR A 76 -25.86 -5.53 -2.23
N GLN A 77 -26.23 -6.55 -3.02
CA GLN A 77 -25.51 -7.83 -3.04
C GLN A 77 -24.05 -7.65 -3.48
N LYS A 78 -23.81 -6.88 -4.53
CA LYS A 78 -22.45 -6.57 -5.00
C LYS A 78 -21.63 -5.82 -3.95
N GLU A 79 -22.23 -4.80 -3.31
CA GLU A 79 -21.56 -4.05 -2.23
C GLU A 79 -21.23 -4.96 -1.04
N ASN A 80 -22.11 -5.90 -0.68
CA ASN A 80 -21.83 -6.88 0.37
C ASN A 80 -20.67 -7.81 0.01
N GLU A 81 -20.61 -8.32 -1.22
CA GLU A 81 -19.49 -9.16 -1.68
C GLU A 81 -18.15 -8.41 -1.68
N GLU A 82 -18.17 -7.12 -2.04
CA GLU A 82 -16.99 -6.26 -1.98
C GLU A 82 -16.55 -5.99 -0.53
N LEU A 83 -17.50 -5.75 0.36
CA LEU A 83 -17.23 -5.57 1.79
C LEU A 83 -16.69 -6.85 2.44
N GLU A 84 -17.23 -8.02 2.11
CA GLU A 84 -16.76 -9.31 2.62
C GLU A 84 -15.30 -9.55 2.22
N LYS A 85 -14.96 -9.32 0.95
CA LYS A 85 -13.57 -9.38 0.47
C LYS A 85 -12.65 -8.38 1.19
N ALA A 86 -13.13 -7.16 1.45
CA ALA A 86 -12.35 -6.16 2.16
C ALA A 86 -12.11 -6.57 3.62
N VAL A 87 -13.09 -7.19 4.28
CA VAL A 87 -12.96 -7.73 5.65
C VAL A 87 -11.92 -8.84 5.67
N ASP A 88 -11.97 -9.79 4.74
CA ASP A 88 -10.99 -10.88 4.66
C ASP A 88 -9.56 -10.35 4.46
N GLN A 89 -9.38 -9.40 3.54
CA GLN A 89 -8.08 -8.76 3.31
C GLN A 89 -7.54 -8.05 4.56
N ARG A 90 -8.41 -7.34 5.29
CA ARG A 90 -8.03 -6.68 6.53
C ARG A 90 -7.71 -7.67 7.63
N GLN A 91 -8.42 -8.79 7.69
CA GLN A 91 -8.13 -9.85 8.66
C GLN A 91 -6.76 -10.49 8.39
N ASP A 92 -6.42 -10.72 7.12
CA ASP A 92 -5.10 -11.20 6.71
C ASP A 92 -3.99 -10.20 7.05
N GLU A 93 -4.22 -8.91 6.80
CA GLU A 93 -3.28 -7.83 7.16
C GLU A 93 -3.05 -7.77 8.67
N VAL A 94 -4.13 -7.85 9.47
CA VAL A 94 -4.05 -7.89 10.93
C VAL A 94 -3.24 -9.11 11.39
N ASN A 95 -3.52 -10.29 10.85
CA ASN A 95 -2.80 -11.52 11.20
C ASN A 95 -1.30 -11.42 10.87
N ARG A 96 -0.95 -10.81 9.73
CA ARG A 96 0.44 -10.55 9.34
C ARG A 96 1.11 -9.57 10.29
N LEU A 97 0.49 -8.42 10.55
CA LEU A 97 1.02 -7.40 11.44
C LEU A 97 1.20 -7.93 12.87
N SER A 98 0.28 -8.77 13.35
CA SER A 98 0.42 -9.43 14.66
C SER A 98 1.66 -10.33 14.73
N LYS A 99 1.92 -11.12 13.68
CA LYS A 99 3.13 -11.97 13.59
C LYS A 99 4.41 -11.13 13.54
N ASP A 100 4.42 -10.08 12.73
CA ASP A 100 5.56 -9.18 12.61
C ASP A 100 5.85 -8.50 13.96
N LEU A 101 4.80 -8.10 14.70
CA LEU A 101 4.92 -7.49 16.02
C LEU A 101 5.51 -8.47 17.05
N GLU A 102 5.06 -9.73 17.04
CA GLU A 102 5.62 -10.79 17.89
C GLU A 102 7.10 -11.05 17.58
N GLN A 103 7.46 -11.11 16.29
CA GLN A 103 8.84 -11.27 15.86
C GLN A 103 9.72 -10.10 16.34
N ILE A 104 9.29 -8.86 16.10
CA ILE A 104 10.02 -7.66 16.54
C ILE A 104 10.18 -7.64 18.06
N ARG A 105 9.16 -8.06 18.83
CA ARG A 105 9.27 -8.17 20.30
C ARG A 105 10.30 -9.20 20.73
N SER A 106 10.34 -10.36 20.05
CA SER A 106 11.34 -11.41 20.29
C SER A 106 12.76 -10.89 20.00
N GLU A 107 12.96 -10.31 18.81
CA GLU A 107 14.25 -9.74 18.40
C GLU A 107 14.71 -8.64 19.36
N ARG A 108 13.81 -7.73 19.75
CA ARG A 108 14.11 -6.70 20.76
C ARG A 108 14.58 -7.31 22.07
N THR A 109 13.94 -8.39 22.51
CA THR A 109 14.30 -9.07 23.76
C THR A 109 15.70 -9.69 23.65
N GLN A 110 16.00 -10.37 22.55
CA GLN A 110 17.32 -10.95 22.27
C GLN A 110 18.41 -9.87 22.20
N LEU A 111 18.16 -8.78 21.48
CA LEU A 111 19.10 -7.65 21.37
C LEU A 111 19.34 -7.01 22.74
N THR A 112 18.28 -6.83 23.54
CA THR A 112 18.40 -6.27 24.90
C THR A 112 19.27 -7.16 25.79
N GLN A 113 19.09 -8.48 25.73
CA GLN A 113 19.92 -9.44 26.46
C GLN A 113 21.38 -9.40 25.99
N ARG A 114 21.60 -9.30 24.68
CA ARG A 114 22.96 -9.24 24.10
C ARG A 114 23.67 -7.94 24.46
N ILE A 115 22.97 -6.81 24.48
CA ILE A 115 23.49 -5.52 24.96
C ILE A 115 23.90 -5.65 26.42
N ALA A 116 23.07 -6.27 27.28
CA ALA A 116 23.41 -6.48 28.68
C ALA A 116 24.67 -7.35 28.86
N GLN A 117 24.79 -8.43 28.08
CA GLN A 117 25.97 -9.32 28.09
C GLN A 117 27.24 -8.59 27.64
N VAL A 118 27.18 -7.87 26.51
CA VAL A 118 28.33 -7.09 26.00
C VAL A 118 28.72 -5.99 26.98
N THR A 119 27.75 -5.32 27.60
CA THR A 119 28.02 -4.30 28.63
C THR A 119 28.76 -4.90 29.81
N GLU A 120 28.35 -6.09 30.28
CA GLU A 120 29.01 -6.79 31.38
C GLU A 120 30.42 -7.25 31.01
N GLN A 121 30.59 -7.82 29.82
CA GLN A 121 31.91 -8.20 29.31
C GLN A 121 32.85 -6.99 29.18
N SER A 122 32.35 -5.87 28.68
CA SER A 122 33.12 -4.63 28.56
C SER A 122 33.58 -4.13 29.93
N LYS A 123 32.73 -4.19 30.96
CA LYS A 123 33.12 -3.82 32.34
C LYS A 123 34.21 -4.73 32.91
N LYS A 124 34.11 -6.04 32.66
CA LYS A 124 35.13 -7.01 33.09
C LYS A 124 36.47 -6.74 32.41
N LEU A 125 36.45 -6.59 31.08
CA LEU A 125 37.65 -6.27 30.31
C LEU A 125 38.27 -4.93 30.72
N GLN A 126 37.44 -3.92 31.03
CA GLN A 126 37.92 -2.65 31.58
C GLN A 126 38.67 -2.85 32.90
N THR A 127 38.09 -3.65 33.82
CA THR A 127 38.70 -3.94 35.12
C THR A 127 40.00 -4.74 34.96
N GLU A 128 40.03 -5.71 34.05
CA GLU A 128 41.25 -6.47 33.72
C GLU A 128 42.33 -5.57 33.09
N LEU A 129 41.94 -4.63 32.22
CA LEU A 129 42.85 -3.62 31.66
C LEU A 129 43.47 -2.75 32.77
N ASP A 130 42.64 -2.23 33.67
CA ASP A 130 43.10 -1.41 34.79
C ASP A 130 44.10 -2.20 35.67
N GLN A 131 43.81 -3.47 35.94
CA GLN A 131 44.71 -4.35 36.68
C GLN A 131 46.04 -4.59 35.95
N ILE A 132 46.00 -4.87 34.64
CA ILE A 132 47.21 -5.05 33.83
C ILE A 132 48.04 -3.78 33.80
N GLU A 133 47.40 -2.61 33.70
CA GLU A 133 48.09 -1.31 33.71
C GLU A 133 48.76 -1.03 35.07
N THR A 134 48.09 -1.34 36.18
CA THR A 134 48.73 -1.27 37.52
C THR A 134 49.90 -2.26 37.66
N ALA A 135 49.74 -3.51 37.23
CA ALA A 135 50.81 -4.50 37.30
C ALA A 135 52.00 -4.13 36.41
N LYS A 136 51.74 -3.56 35.23
CA LYS A 136 52.77 -3.05 34.32
C LYS A 136 53.56 -1.93 34.97
N THR A 137 52.89 -0.93 35.53
CA THR A 137 53.56 0.20 36.20
C THR A 137 54.38 -0.27 37.41
N GLU A 138 53.88 -1.21 38.20
CA GLU A 138 54.63 -1.85 39.28
C GLU A 138 55.85 -2.66 38.80
N LEU A 139 55.74 -3.33 37.65
CA LEU A 139 56.88 -4.03 37.05
C LEU A 139 57.93 -3.04 36.54
N GLU A 140 57.50 -1.98 35.86
CA GLU A 140 58.38 -0.94 35.34
C GLU A 140 59.16 -0.26 36.47
N THR A 141 58.52 0.06 37.61
CA THR A 141 59.22 0.59 38.78
C THR A 141 60.24 -0.41 39.35
N LYS A 142 59.86 -1.69 39.52
CA LYS A 142 60.78 -2.74 39.97
C LYS A 142 61.97 -2.95 39.02
N VAL A 143 61.74 -2.91 37.71
CA VAL A 143 62.81 -3.01 36.70
C VAL A 143 63.73 -1.81 36.80
N LEU A 144 63.19 -0.60 36.99
CA LEU A 144 64.00 0.60 37.18
C LEU A 144 64.88 0.49 38.44
N GLU A 145 64.31 0.04 39.56
CA GLU A 145 65.03 -0.20 40.82
C GLU A 145 66.15 -1.25 40.66
N LEU A 146 65.86 -2.37 39.98
CA LEU A 146 66.84 -3.43 39.73
C LEU A 146 67.94 -2.97 38.75
N SER A 147 67.59 -2.15 37.76
CA SER A 147 68.57 -1.58 36.81
C SER A 147 69.51 -0.56 37.46
N GLN A 148 69.03 0.21 38.45
CA GLN A 148 69.89 1.10 39.25
C GLN A 148 70.80 0.35 40.23
N GLY A 149 70.53 -0.94 40.50
CA GLY A 149 71.36 -1.82 41.32
C GLY A 149 72.45 -2.60 40.55
N GLN A 150 72.52 -2.49 39.22
CA GLN A 150 73.56 -3.14 38.42
C GLN A 150 74.47 -2.09 37.74
N PRO A 151 75.81 -2.16 37.88
CA PRO A 151 76.71 -1.25 37.19
C PRO A 151 76.70 -1.58 35.69
N THR A 152 75.97 -0.80 34.90
CA THR A 152 75.96 -0.88 33.45
C THR A 152 77.29 -0.37 32.89
N VAL A 153 78.06 -1.29 32.32
CA VAL A 153 79.20 -1.02 31.46
C VAL A 153 78.69 -0.29 30.21
N GLU A 154 79.06 0.97 30.05
CA GLU A 154 78.82 1.76 28.85
C GLU A 154 79.63 1.17 27.68
N LEU A 155 78.94 0.79 26.60
CA LEU A 155 79.56 0.50 25.32
C LEU A 155 79.11 1.56 24.30
N GLU A 156 80.11 2.28 23.79
CA GLU A 156 80.00 3.40 22.88
C GLU A 156 79.37 3.04 21.53
N LYS A 157 78.81 4.10 20.93
CA LYS A 157 78.12 4.21 19.65
C LYS A 157 78.92 3.64 18.47
N VAL A 158 78.24 2.84 17.64
CA VAL A 158 78.57 2.70 16.22
C VAL A 158 77.53 3.49 15.42
N PHE A 159 77.92 4.67 14.95
CA PHE A 159 77.24 5.37 13.87
C PHE A 159 77.60 4.69 12.56
N VAL A 160 76.62 4.05 11.89
CA VAL A 160 76.69 3.82 10.45
C VAL A 160 75.76 4.84 9.80
N THR A 161 76.39 5.85 9.22
CA THR A 161 75.80 6.83 8.32
C THR A 161 75.54 6.17 6.97
N ASP A 162 74.27 5.95 6.64
CA ASP A 162 73.82 5.93 5.24
C ASP A 162 72.81 7.06 5.05
N ALA A 163 73.34 8.19 4.56
CA ALA A 163 72.57 9.29 4.03
C ALA A 163 72.22 8.95 2.57
N GLY A 164 70.92 8.91 2.25
CA GLY A 164 70.50 8.58 0.90
C GLY A 164 69.00 8.73 0.62
N ALA A 165 68.49 9.95 0.75
CA ALA A 165 67.32 10.48 0.04
C ALA A 165 65.89 10.09 0.49
N SER A 166 65.22 11.07 1.09
CA SER A 166 63.86 11.49 0.75
C SER A 166 63.88 13.03 0.69
N PRO A 167 62.97 13.75 -0.01
CA PRO A 167 61.76 13.30 -0.71
C PRO A 167 61.62 13.89 -2.13
N THR A 168 61.32 13.07 -3.15
CA THR A 168 60.83 13.61 -4.44
C THR A 168 59.31 13.59 -4.41
N ALA A 169 58.73 14.71 -3.98
CA ALA A 169 57.31 15.00 -4.13
C ALA A 169 57.00 15.14 -5.62
N ILE A 170 56.45 14.07 -6.21
CA ILE A 170 55.76 14.10 -7.50
C ILE A 170 54.37 13.51 -7.24
N GLY A 171 53.39 14.40 -7.02
CA GLY A 171 51.97 14.19 -7.36
C GLY A 171 51.27 12.90 -6.89
N ALA A 172 51.60 12.33 -5.75
CA ALA A 172 50.85 11.20 -5.19
C ALA A 172 49.54 11.72 -4.56
N GLY A 173 48.48 11.80 -5.37
CA GLY A 173 47.12 11.87 -4.85
C GLY A 173 46.84 10.69 -3.92
N PRO A 174 45.86 10.80 -3.01
CA PRO A 174 45.58 9.77 -2.01
C PRO A 174 45.38 8.41 -2.70
N GLU A 175 46.27 7.45 -2.41
CA GLU A 175 46.16 6.08 -2.91
C GLU A 175 45.15 5.34 -2.04
N GLY A 176 44.04 4.94 -2.65
CA GLY A 176 42.96 4.21 -1.99
C GLY A 176 42.79 2.81 -2.53
N GLN A 177 41.95 2.04 -1.88
CA GLN A 177 41.49 0.73 -2.30
C GLN A 177 39.97 0.67 -2.27
N VAL A 178 39.40 -0.03 -3.25
CA VAL A 178 37.97 -0.33 -3.29
C VAL A 178 37.65 -1.41 -2.26
N VAL A 179 36.85 -1.06 -1.26
CA VAL A 179 36.42 -1.97 -0.18
C VAL A 179 35.19 -2.76 -0.60
N VAL A 180 34.22 -2.10 -1.25
CA VAL A 180 32.95 -2.72 -1.67
C VAL A 180 32.57 -2.22 -3.06
N VAL A 181 32.06 -3.13 -3.90
CA VAL A 181 31.51 -2.80 -5.22
C VAL A 181 30.03 -3.15 -5.27
N ASN A 182 29.17 -2.14 -5.38
CA ASN A 182 27.74 -2.34 -5.61
C ASN A 182 27.43 -2.23 -7.11
N ARG A 183 27.26 -3.39 -7.76
CA ARG A 183 26.97 -3.49 -9.21
C ARG A 183 25.51 -3.20 -9.55
N GLU A 184 24.61 -3.27 -8.59
CA GLU A 184 23.18 -3.04 -8.79
C GLU A 184 22.87 -1.53 -8.90
N TYR A 185 23.60 -0.73 -8.12
CA TYR A 185 23.43 0.73 -8.05
C TYR A 185 24.63 1.52 -8.59
N ASP A 186 25.58 0.86 -9.27
CA ASP A 186 26.73 1.47 -9.94
C ASP A 186 27.62 2.35 -9.05
N PHE A 187 27.84 1.98 -7.79
CA PHE A 187 28.73 2.72 -6.89
C PHE A 187 29.75 1.80 -6.21
N VAL A 188 30.87 2.39 -5.81
CA VAL A 188 31.93 1.73 -5.06
C VAL A 188 32.18 2.48 -3.76
N VAL A 189 32.58 1.74 -2.72
CA VAL A 189 33.07 2.31 -1.46
C VAL A 189 34.58 2.16 -1.44
N MET A 190 35.29 3.25 -1.17
CA MET A 190 36.75 3.27 -1.06
C MET A 190 37.17 3.69 0.34
N ASN A 191 38.32 3.20 0.80
CA ASN A 191 38.95 3.55 2.09
C ASN A 191 39.65 4.91 2.06
N LEU A 192 39.05 5.86 1.37
CA LEU A 192 39.49 7.23 1.28
C LEU A 192 38.35 8.13 1.74
N GLY A 193 38.62 8.98 2.72
CA GLY A 193 37.62 9.85 3.32
C GLY A 193 38.11 11.29 3.44
N LYS A 194 37.39 12.07 4.26
CA LYS A 194 37.72 13.47 4.53
C LYS A 194 39.11 13.63 5.16
N SER A 195 39.53 12.67 6.01
CA SER A 195 40.87 12.66 6.61
C SER A 195 42.00 12.54 5.59
N HIS A 196 41.69 12.02 4.39
CA HIS A 196 42.62 11.83 3.28
C HIS A 196 42.55 12.97 2.25
N GLY A 197 41.82 14.05 2.55
CA GLY A 197 41.73 15.24 1.70
C GLY A 197 40.75 15.14 0.53
N LEU A 198 39.82 14.19 0.56
CA LEU A 198 38.83 14.04 -0.52
C LEU A 198 37.81 15.17 -0.52
N THR A 199 37.41 15.59 -1.72
CA THR A 199 36.38 16.61 -1.95
C THR A 199 35.20 16.05 -2.72
N LEU A 200 33.99 16.54 -2.42
CA LEU A 200 32.77 16.08 -3.09
C LEU A 200 32.84 16.42 -4.58
N GLY A 201 32.54 15.43 -5.42
CA GLY A 201 32.59 15.56 -6.88
C GLY A 201 33.96 15.30 -7.51
N GLN A 202 34.99 14.95 -6.73
CA GLN A 202 36.30 14.58 -7.24
C GLN A 202 36.25 13.26 -8.01
N GLU A 203 36.98 13.18 -9.13
CA GLU A 203 37.07 11.99 -9.96
C GLU A 203 38.34 11.19 -9.68
N PHE A 204 38.19 9.87 -9.65
CA PHE A 204 39.26 8.91 -9.44
C PHE A 204 39.25 7.83 -10.52
N GLN A 205 40.41 7.24 -10.77
CA GLN A 205 40.59 6.13 -11.70
C GLN A 205 40.86 4.86 -10.90
N ILE A 206 40.14 3.79 -11.24
CA ILE A 206 40.36 2.46 -10.68
C ILE A 206 41.37 1.73 -11.55
N VAL A 207 42.44 1.24 -10.93
CA VAL A 207 43.58 0.59 -11.59
C VAL A 207 43.82 -0.79 -10.95
N ARG A 208 44.01 -1.81 -11.80
CA ARG A 208 44.51 -3.14 -11.40
C ARG A 208 45.63 -3.53 -12.34
N ASP A 209 46.76 -3.99 -11.81
CA ASP A 209 47.92 -4.43 -12.60
C ASP A 209 48.38 -3.40 -13.66
N ASN A 210 48.32 -2.11 -13.30
CA ASN A 210 48.67 -0.97 -14.16
C ASN A 210 47.72 -0.72 -15.35
N GLN A 211 46.54 -1.35 -15.37
CA GLN A 211 45.47 -1.11 -16.36
C GLN A 211 44.30 -0.33 -15.73
N ILE A 212 43.88 0.75 -16.40
CA ILE A 212 42.73 1.56 -15.97
C ILE A 212 41.44 0.80 -16.30
N LEU A 213 40.69 0.43 -15.26
CA LEU A 213 39.44 -0.33 -15.37
C LEU A 213 38.21 0.58 -15.49
N GLY A 214 38.28 1.79 -14.92
CA GLY A 214 37.18 2.74 -14.94
C GLY A 214 37.46 4.04 -14.20
N ARG A 215 36.54 5.00 -14.35
CA ARG A 215 36.48 6.26 -13.62
C ARG A 215 35.30 6.27 -12.67
N VAL A 216 35.52 6.83 -11.49
CA VAL A 216 34.51 6.99 -10.45
C VAL A 216 34.47 8.43 -9.95
N LYS A 217 33.30 8.91 -9.57
CA LYS A 217 33.09 10.27 -9.05
C LYS A 217 32.53 10.21 -7.64
N VAL A 218 33.18 10.89 -6.70
CA VAL A 218 32.78 10.88 -5.30
C VAL A 218 31.45 11.62 -5.10
N GLU A 219 30.45 10.92 -4.58
CA GLU A 219 29.12 11.49 -4.28
C GLU A 219 28.91 11.72 -2.79
N LYS A 220 29.52 10.90 -1.93
CA LYS A 220 29.42 11.04 -0.47
C LYS A 220 30.77 10.74 0.19
N ILE A 221 31.11 11.56 1.18
CA ILE A 221 32.36 11.45 1.92
C ILE A 221 32.03 11.31 3.40
N TYR A 222 32.63 10.32 4.03
CA TYR A 222 32.70 10.11 5.47
C TYR A 222 34.13 10.39 5.95
N ASP A 223 34.38 10.29 7.26
CA ASP A 223 35.68 10.65 7.83
C ASP A 223 36.82 9.78 7.26
N GLU A 224 36.62 8.46 7.17
CA GLU A 224 37.62 7.50 6.66
C GLU A 224 37.23 6.79 5.35
N LEU A 225 35.96 6.88 4.94
CA LEU A 225 35.39 6.17 3.78
C LEU A 225 34.73 7.15 2.81
N SER A 226 34.61 6.78 1.54
CA SER A 226 33.77 7.51 0.59
C SER A 226 33.05 6.58 -0.37
N ALA A 227 31.87 7.03 -0.80
CA ALA A 227 31.07 6.38 -1.83
C ALA A 227 31.21 7.17 -3.14
N ALA A 228 31.63 6.48 -4.19
CA ALA A 228 31.82 7.06 -5.51
C ALA A 228 30.99 6.30 -6.56
N ALA A 229 30.29 7.04 -7.42
CA ALA A 229 29.52 6.51 -8.53
C ALA A 229 30.42 6.21 -9.74
N ILE A 230 30.17 5.10 -10.43
CA ILE A 230 30.95 4.66 -11.60
C ILE A 230 30.47 5.42 -12.85
N LEU A 231 31.38 6.15 -13.51
CA LEU A 231 31.06 6.95 -14.71
C LEU A 231 31.23 6.12 -16.01
N PRO A 232 30.32 6.19 -16.98
CA PRO A 232 30.55 5.67 -18.34
C PRO A 232 31.73 6.40 -19.04
N PRO A 233 32.55 5.76 -19.90
CA PRO A 233 32.41 4.42 -20.49
C PRO A 233 33.10 3.28 -19.69
N SER A 234 33.16 3.37 -18.36
CA SER A 234 33.85 2.38 -17.52
C SER A 234 33.27 0.96 -17.62
N ASN A 235 34.14 -0.05 -17.63
CA ASN A 235 33.72 -1.45 -17.72
C ASN A 235 33.42 -2.01 -16.32
N LYS A 236 32.16 -1.83 -15.90
CA LYS A 236 31.62 -2.23 -14.58
C LYS A 236 31.90 -3.69 -14.19
N ALA A 237 32.03 -4.59 -15.18
CA ALA A 237 32.30 -6.01 -14.94
C ALA A 237 33.74 -6.30 -14.48
N SER A 238 34.68 -5.38 -14.73
CA SER A 238 36.10 -5.58 -14.44
C SER A 238 36.51 -5.12 -13.03
N ILE A 239 35.74 -4.21 -12.43
CA ILE A 239 35.99 -3.64 -11.10
C ILE A 239 35.64 -4.68 -10.03
N ARG A 240 36.56 -4.89 -9.08
CA ARG A 240 36.39 -5.79 -7.93
C ARG A 240 36.89 -5.12 -6.66
N GLU A 241 36.47 -5.69 -5.54
CA GLU A 241 37.02 -5.38 -4.23
C GLU A 241 38.52 -5.67 -4.25
N GLY A 242 39.29 -4.75 -3.66
CA GLY A 242 40.74 -4.80 -3.65
C GLY A 242 41.43 -3.98 -4.74
N ASP A 243 40.70 -3.37 -5.68
CA ASP A 243 41.31 -2.54 -6.72
C ASP A 243 41.87 -1.22 -6.18
N PHE A 244 42.96 -0.73 -6.78
CA PHE A 244 43.57 0.53 -6.38
C PHE A 244 42.85 1.72 -7.01
N VAL A 245 42.76 2.80 -6.24
CA VAL A 245 42.14 4.06 -6.61
C VAL A 245 43.21 5.13 -6.64
N ARG A 246 43.35 5.82 -7.77
CA ARG A 246 44.26 6.95 -7.95
C ARG A 246 43.49 8.18 -8.40
N ALA A 247 43.91 9.36 -7.94
CA ALA A 247 43.33 10.61 -8.41
C ALA A 247 43.51 10.73 -9.93
N ALA A 248 42.43 11.08 -10.64
CA ALA A 248 42.55 11.45 -12.05
C ALA A 248 43.29 12.80 -12.11
N LEU A 249 44.44 12.83 -12.79
CA LEU A 249 45.14 14.07 -13.13
C LEU A 249 44.34 14.89 -14.16
#